data_AF-K7FBZ4-F1
#
_entry.id   AF-K7FBZ4-F1
#
_cell.length_a   1.000
_cell.length_b   1.000
_cell.length_c   1.000
_cell.angle_alpha   90.00
_cell.angle_beta   90.00
_cell.angle_gamma   90.00
#
_symmetry.space_group_name_H-M   'P 1'
#
loop_
_entity.id
_entity.type
_entity.pdbx_description
1 polymer ?
#
loop_
_entity_poly.entity_id
_entity_poly.type
_entity_poly.pdbx_seq_one_letter_code
_entity_poly.pdbx_strand_id
1 'polypeptide(L)'
;FFLGELEKCLEDPEKLGSLFVKHERRLHMYIVYCQNKPKSEHIVSEYIDTFFEDLKQRLGHRLQLTDLLIKPVQRIMKYQLLLKDFLKYSKKANLDTTELEKAVEVMCIVPKRCNDMMNVGRLQGFDGKIVAQGKLLLQDTFLVTDQDTGLLPRCKERRVFLFEQIVIFSEPLDKKKGFSMPGFLFKNSIKVSCLCLEENVDNDPCKFALTSRMGDVTETFVLHSANPGMRQLWIHEINQILENQRNFLNALTSPIEYQKNHSSGGGGSSKRLNQS
;
A
#
# COMPACT_ATOMS: atom_id res chain seq x y z
N PHE A 1 15.91 -17.34 5.75
CA PHE A 1 14.73 -17.74 4.95
C PHE A 1 14.84 -17.30 3.50
N PHE A 2 14.65 -16.02 3.13
CA PHE A 2 14.55 -15.62 1.71
C PHE A 2 15.81 -15.92 0.87
N LEU A 3 17.01 -15.82 1.46
CA LEU A 3 18.26 -16.25 0.82
C LEU A 3 18.23 -17.73 0.41
N GLY A 4 17.87 -18.62 1.34
CA GLY A 4 17.80 -20.06 1.06
C GLY A 4 16.74 -20.42 0.00
N GLU A 5 15.65 -19.66 -0.09
CA GLU A 5 14.67 -19.84 -1.17
C GLU A 5 15.21 -19.33 -2.52
N LEU A 6 16.00 -18.26 -2.54
CA LEU A 6 16.69 -17.80 -3.75
C LEU A 6 17.78 -18.78 -4.20
N GLU A 7 18.51 -19.40 -3.28
CA GLU A 7 19.54 -20.41 -3.59
C GLU A 7 18.91 -21.63 -4.28
N LYS A 8 17.73 -22.08 -3.85
CA LYS A 8 16.97 -23.15 -4.53
C LYS A 8 16.58 -22.78 -5.97
N CYS A 9 16.40 -21.50 -6.28
CA CYS A 9 16.09 -21.05 -7.63
C CYS A 9 17.28 -21.19 -8.60
N LEU A 10 18.49 -21.50 -8.12
CA LEU A 10 19.62 -21.84 -8.98
C LEU A 10 19.43 -23.20 -9.66
N GLU A 11 18.81 -24.15 -8.96
CA GLU A 11 18.49 -25.48 -9.50
C GLU A 11 17.12 -25.51 -10.18
N ASP A 12 16.18 -24.67 -9.72
CA ASP A 12 14.82 -24.57 -10.26
C ASP A 12 14.40 -23.10 -10.50
N PRO A 13 14.80 -22.50 -11.63
CA PRO A 13 14.59 -21.08 -11.91
C PRO A 13 13.12 -20.67 -12.06
N GLU A 14 12.22 -21.61 -12.38
CA GLU A 14 10.80 -21.35 -12.57
C GLU A 14 10.11 -20.92 -11.27
N LYS A 15 10.63 -21.37 -10.11
CA LYS A 15 10.13 -20.97 -8.79
C LYS A 15 10.36 -19.51 -8.45
N LEU A 16 11.25 -18.80 -9.17
CA LEU A 16 11.63 -17.44 -8.84
C LEU A 16 10.43 -16.48 -8.87
N GLY A 17 9.55 -16.57 -9.87
CA GLY A 17 8.37 -15.71 -9.96
C GLY A 17 7.44 -15.90 -8.75
N SER A 18 7.04 -17.15 -8.52
CA SER A 18 6.19 -17.56 -7.39
C SER A 18 6.74 -17.15 -6.03
N LEU A 19 8.07 -17.16 -5.86
CA LEU A 19 8.71 -16.74 -4.61
C LEU A 19 8.40 -15.28 -4.26
N PHE A 20 8.45 -14.36 -5.22
CA PHE A 20 8.17 -12.95 -5.00
C PHE A 20 6.67 -12.68 -4.79
N VAL A 21 5.81 -13.33 -5.59
CA VAL A 21 4.35 -13.19 -5.46
C VAL A 21 3.89 -13.67 -4.07
N LYS A 22 4.31 -14.88 -3.67
CA LYS A 22 3.96 -15.47 -2.37
C LYS A 22 4.38 -14.62 -1.18
N HIS A 23 5.49 -13.89 -1.29
CA HIS A 23 6.07 -13.13 -0.19
C HIS A 23 5.84 -11.61 -0.29
N GLU A 24 4.97 -11.12 -1.18
CA GLU A 24 4.62 -9.69 -1.29
C GLU A 24 4.32 -9.10 0.09
N ARG A 25 3.48 -9.78 0.90
CA ARG A 25 3.12 -9.31 2.25
C ARG A 25 4.33 -9.08 3.14
N ARG A 26 5.35 -9.93 3.09
CA ARG A 26 6.57 -9.76 3.89
C ARG A 26 7.43 -8.59 3.42
N LEU A 27 7.41 -8.28 2.12
CA LEU A 27 8.18 -7.18 1.55
C LEU A 27 7.66 -5.80 2.00
N HIS A 28 6.49 -5.72 2.64
CA HIS A 28 6.02 -4.50 3.30
C HIS A 28 6.95 -4.02 4.43
N MET A 29 7.84 -4.86 4.95
CA MET A 29 8.88 -4.41 5.90
C MET A 29 9.76 -3.30 5.32
N TYR A 30 9.98 -3.28 3.99
CA TYR A 30 10.74 -2.22 3.32
C TYR A 30 10.01 -0.88 3.35
N ILE A 31 8.67 -0.90 3.32
CA ILE A 31 7.86 0.33 3.40
C ILE A 31 8.08 0.99 4.75
N VAL A 32 8.04 0.20 5.84
CA VAL A 32 8.30 0.69 7.19
C VAL A 32 9.72 1.25 7.32
N TYR A 33 10.70 0.53 6.76
CA TYR A 33 12.09 0.96 6.77
C TYR A 33 12.28 2.30 6.03
N CYS A 34 11.77 2.40 4.80
CA CYS A 34 11.87 3.60 3.98
C CYS A 34 11.14 4.79 4.61
N GLN A 35 9.97 4.58 5.22
CA GLN A 35 9.24 5.63 5.95
C GLN A 35 10.06 6.18 7.13
N ASN A 36 10.81 5.33 7.83
CA ASN A 36 11.63 5.74 8.96
C ASN A 36 13.01 6.29 8.56
N LYS A 37 13.47 6.04 7.32
CA LYS A 37 14.81 6.41 6.86
C LYS A 37 15.15 7.90 7.06
N PRO A 38 14.26 8.88 6.78
CA PRO A 38 14.58 10.29 7.02
C PRO A 38 14.83 10.63 8.50
N LYS A 39 14.10 9.99 9.42
CA LYS A 39 14.32 10.16 10.88
C LYS A 39 15.66 9.58 11.30
N SER A 40 15.99 8.40 10.77
CA SER A 40 17.29 7.77 10.98
C SER A 40 18.44 8.62 10.43
N GLU A 41 18.28 9.23 9.25
CA GLU A 41 19.30 10.10 8.65
C GLU A 41 19.58 11.32 9.52
N HIS A 42 18.53 11.97 10.04
CA HIS A 42 18.68 13.11 10.93
C HIS A 42 19.52 12.76 12.17
N ILE A 43 19.15 11.69 12.89
CA ILE A 43 19.89 11.25 14.09
C ILE A 43 21.31 10.84 13.73
N VAL A 44 21.51 10.03 12.69
CA VAL A 44 22.84 9.53 12.33
C VAL A 44 23.76 10.68 11.93
N SER A 45 23.25 11.71 11.24
CA SER A 45 24.05 12.85 10.81
C SER A 45 24.68 13.64 11.97
N GLU A 46 24.06 13.65 13.14
CA GLU A 46 24.59 14.35 14.32
C GLU A 46 25.78 13.62 14.97
N TYR A 47 25.89 12.31 14.78
CA TYR A 47 26.87 11.47 15.47
C TYR A 47 27.78 10.68 14.52
N ILE A 48 27.72 10.95 13.21
CA ILE A 48 28.41 10.14 12.19
C ILE A 48 29.93 10.17 12.37
N ASP A 49 30.50 11.34 12.67
CA ASP A 49 31.93 11.56 12.82
C ASP A 49 32.41 11.44 14.29
N THR A 50 31.51 11.08 15.21
CA THR A 50 31.82 10.90 16.63
C THR A 50 31.55 9.45 17.04
N PHE A 51 30.43 9.19 17.72
CA PHE A 51 30.08 7.88 18.26
C PHE A 51 30.08 6.76 17.21
N PHE A 52 29.60 7.04 16.00
CA PHE A 52 29.54 6.02 14.94
C PHE A 52 30.89 5.75 14.26
N GLU A 53 31.82 6.71 14.27
CA GLU A 53 33.18 6.49 13.77
C GLU A 53 33.98 5.59 14.72
N ASP A 54 33.87 5.81 16.04
CA ASP A 54 34.48 4.94 17.06
C ASP A 54 33.98 3.49 16.91
N LEU A 55 32.67 3.32 16.69
CA LEU A 55 32.08 2.00 16.44
C LEU A 55 32.57 1.37 15.14
N LYS A 56 32.73 2.15 14.06
CA LYS A 56 33.25 1.66 12.78
C LYS A 56 34.67 1.12 12.93
N GLN A 57 35.54 1.85 13.64
CA GLN A 57 36.92 1.43 13.89
C GLN A 57 36.97 0.18 14.77
N ARG A 58 36.19 0.15 15.86
CA ARG A 58 36.13 -1.02 16.76
C ARG A 58 35.65 -2.29 16.06
N LEU A 59 34.69 -2.18 15.14
CA LEU A 59 34.18 -3.30 14.36
C LEU A 59 35.03 -3.62 13.12
N GLY A 60 36.05 -2.82 12.81
CA GLY A 60 36.90 -2.99 11.63
C GLY A 60 36.14 -2.85 10.31
N HIS A 61 35.04 -2.09 10.29
CA HIS A 61 34.19 -1.96 9.10
C HIS A 61 34.81 -1.00 8.07
N ARG A 62 34.82 -1.44 6.80
CA ARG A 62 35.21 -0.59 5.68
C ARG A 62 34.21 0.54 5.42
N LEU A 63 32.92 0.23 5.48
CA LEU A 63 31.81 1.15 5.17
C LEU A 63 31.34 1.90 6.42
N GLN A 64 30.89 3.14 6.25
CA GLN A 64 30.26 3.91 7.32
C GLN A 64 28.83 3.42 7.59
N LEU A 65 28.26 3.82 8.73
CA LEU A 65 26.89 3.43 9.10
C LEU A 65 25.86 3.91 8.06
N THR A 66 26.04 5.11 7.51
CA THR A 66 25.22 5.69 6.43
C THR A 66 25.16 4.77 5.20
N ASP A 67 26.31 4.22 4.77
CA ASP A 67 26.44 3.29 3.64
C ASP A 67 25.79 1.92 3.90
N LEU A 68 25.70 1.52 5.18
CA LEU A 68 25.04 0.28 5.58
C LEU A 68 23.53 0.46 5.62
N LEU A 69 23.05 1.58 6.17
CA LEU A 69 21.62 1.88 6.32
C LEU A 69 20.93 2.20 4.98
N ILE A 70 21.65 2.52 3.92
CA ILE A 70 21.04 2.70 2.59
C ILE A 70 20.78 1.35 1.88
N LYS A 71 21.38 0.24 2.34
CA LYS A 71 21.31 -1.06 1.66
C LYS A 71 19.89 -1.60 1.47
N PRO A 72 18.95 -1.51 2.44
CA PRO A 72 17.58 -2.00 2.20
C PRO A 72 16.85 -1.22 1.11
N VAL A 73 17.02 0.11 1.07
CA VAL A 73 16.44 0.97 0.02
C VAL A 73 17.00 0.58 -1.35
N GLN A 74 18.32 0.37 -1.45
CA GLN A 74 18.95 -0.09 -2.68
C GLN A 74 18.49 -1.50 -3.07
N ARG A 75 18.34 -2.41 -2.11
CA ARG A 75 18.02 -3.81 -2.36
C ARG A 75 16.61 -3.97 -2.95
N ILE A 76 15.62 -3.24 -2.42
CA ILE A 76 14.25 -3.34 -2.93
C ILE A 76 14.13 -2.81 -4.36
N MET A 77 14.88 -1.74 -4.71
CA MET A 77 14.98 -1.26 -6.09
C MET A 77 15.73 -2.24 -7.00
N LYS A 78 16.75 -2.93 -6.47
CA LYS A 78 17.54 -3.88 -7.25
C LYS A 78 16.74 -5.12 -7.65
N TYR A 79 15.84 -5.62 -6.81
CA TYR A 79 14.96 -6.74 -7.18
C TYR A 79 14.13 -6.44 -8.43
N GLN A 80 13.58 -5.22 -8.53
CA GLN A 80 12.83 -4.79 -9.70
C GLN A 80 13.68 -4.88 -10.98
N LEU A 81 14.92 -4.37 -10.94
CA LEU A 81 15.81 -4.36 -12.10
C LEU A 81 16.19 -5.80 -12.52
N LEU A 82 16.57 -6.63 -11.55
CA LEU A 82 16.99 -8.00 -11.82
C LEU A 82 15.84 -8.87 -12.37
N LEU A 83 14.63 -8.74 -11.83
CA LEU A 83 13.48 -9.49 -12.35
C LEU A 83 13.04 -9.01 -13.74
N LYS A 84 13.14 -7.70 -14.03
CA LYS A 84 12.90 -7.18 -15.38
C LYS A 84 13.88 -7.76 -16.40
N ASP A 85 15.16 -7.83 -16.03
CA ASP A 85 16.18 -8.45 -16.89
C ASP A 85 15.92 -9.95 -17.04
N PHE A 86 15.62 -10.66 -15.96
CA PHE A 86 15.28 -12.08 -16.02
C PHE A 86 14.08 -12.34 -16.93
N LEU A 87 13.00 -11.56 -16.79
CA LEU A 87 11.82 -11.63 -17.66
C LEU A 87 12.16 -11.40 -19.13
N LYS A 88 13.00 -10.40 -19.42
CA LYS A 88 13.45 -10.10 -20.78
C LYS A 88 14.16 -11.28 -21.42
N TYR A 89 15.02 -11.99 -20.69
CA TYR A 89 15.72 -13.17 -21.21
C TYR A 89 14.81 -14.40 -21.28
N SER A 90 13.94 -14.63 -20.31
CA SER A 90 12.96 -15.74 -20.35
C SER A 90 12.02 -15.64 -21.55
N LYS A 91 11.53 -14.43 -21.88
CA LYS A 91 10.72 -14.19 -23.09
C LYS A 91 11.50 -14.52 -24.36
N LYS A 92 12.77 -14.13 -24.44
CA LYS A 92 13.63 -14.45 -25.60
C LYS A 92 13.89 -15.94 -25.75
N ALA A 93 13.89 -16.67 -24.64
CA ALA A 93 14.05 -18.13 -24.62
C ALA A 93 12.72 -18.88 -24.86
N ASN A 94 11.61 -18.17 -25.12
CA ASN A 94 10.27 -18.74 -25.31
C ASN A 94 9.80 -19.63 -24.13
N LEU A 95 10.18 -19.25 -22.91
CA LEU A 95 9.71 -19.91 -21.68
C LEU A 95 8.37 -19.32 -21.23
N ASP A 96 7.61 -20.06 -20.42
CA ASP A 96 6.46 -19.48 -19.72
C ASP A 96 6.93 -18.38 -18.75
N THR A 97 6.27 -17.23 -18.82
CA THR A 97 6.64 -16.05 -18.04
C THR A 97 5.50 -15.52 -17.17
N THR A 98 4.37 -16.23 -17.12
CA THR A 98 3.14 -15.78 -16.45
C THR A 98 3.38 -15.38 -14.98
N GLU A 99 4.03 -16.25 -14.19
CA GLU A 99 4.34 -15.93 -12.78
C GLU A 99 5.44 -14.89 -12.61
N LEU A 100 6.35 -14.81 -13.58
CA LEU A 100 7.44 -13.84 -13.56
C LEU A 100 6.95 -12.42 -13.88
N GLU A 101 5.96 -12.29 -14.76
CA GLU A 101 5.28 -11.01 -15.03
C GLU A 101 4.60 -10.47 -13.76
N LYS A 102 3.86 -11.32 -13.04
CA LYS A 102 3.26 -10.97 -11.74
C LYS A 102 4.32 -10.55 -10.72
N ALA A 103 5.45 -11.27 -10.66
CA ALA A 103 6.55 -10.92 -9.77
C ALA A 103 7.16 -9.54 -10.11
N VAL A 104 7.32 -9.22 -11.39
CA VAL A 104 7.79 -7.91 -11.85
C VAL A 104 6.80 -6.82 -11.47
N GLU A 105 5.50 -7.05 -11.62
CA GLU A 105 4.45 -6.12 -11.20
C GLU A 105 4.55 -5.83 -9.70
N VAL A 106 4.61 -6.87 -8.87
CA VAL A 106 4.79 -6.75 -7.42
C VAL A 106 6.05 -5.94 -7.09
N MET A 107 7.17 -6.21 -7.74
CA MET A 107 8.44 -5.47 -7.55
C MET A 107 8.47 -4.08 -8.19
N CYS A 108 7.47 -3.71 -9.00
CA CYS A 108 7.25 -2.31 -9.39
C CYS A 108 6.39 -1.57 -8.36
N ILE A 109 5.43 -2.26 -7.73
CA ILE A 109 4.50 -1.66 -6.78
C ILE A 109 5.17 -1.40 -5.43
N VAL A 110 5.96 -2.34 -4.90
CA VAL A 110 6.56 -2.19 -3.55
C VAL A 110 7.47 -0.96 -3.44
N PRO A 111 8.39 -0.66 -4.39
CA PRO A 111 9.18 0.56 -4.35
C PRO A 111 8.33 1.84 -4.44
N LYS A 112 7.27 1.84 -5.27
CA LYS A 112 6.32 2.97 -5.35
C LYS A 112 5.65 3.20 -4.00
N ARG A 113 5.16 2.14 -3.34
CA ARG A 113 4.59 2.22 -1.99
C ARG A 113 5.60 2.73 -0.96
N CYS A 114 6.87 2.35 -1.06
CA CYS A 114 7.91 2.90 -0.19
C CYS A 114 8.00 4.43 -0.36
N ASN A 115 7.98 4.90 -1.61
CA ASN A 115 8.00 6.33 -1.92
C ASN A 115 6.75 7.07 -1.44
N ASP A 116 5.57 6.52 -1.68
CA ASP A 116 4.31 7.13 -1.26
C ASP A 116 4.22 7.23 0.27
N MET A 117 4.65 6.19 0.97
CA MET A 117 4.63 6.14 2.43
C MET A 117 5.67 7.06 3.09
N MET A 118 6.71 7.50 2.37
CA MET A 118 7.58 8.59 2.85
C MET A 118 6.82 9.91 2.98
N ASN A 119 5.84 10.19 2.10
CA ASN A 119 4.99 11.37 2.20
C ASN A 119 3.98 11.22 3.35
N VAL A 120 3.35 10.05 3.45
CA VAL A 120 2.43 9.72 4.56
C VAL A 120 3.13 9.78 5.92
N GLY A 121 4.42 9.43 6.01
CA GLY A 121 5.20 9.55 7.24
C GLY A 121 5.31 10.96 7.81
N ARG A 122 4.90 11.99 7.04
CA ARG A 122 4.82 13.39 7.48
C ARG A 122 3.45 13.78 8.01
N LEU A 123 2.49 12.85 8.07
CA LEU A 123 1.18 13.05 8.69
C LEU A 123 1.34 13.20 10.20
N GLN A 124 0.90 14.33 10.73
CA GLN A 124 0.95 14.69 12.15
C GLN A 124 -0.45 14.61 12.75
N GLY A 125 -0.55 14.26 14.04
CA GLY A 125 -1.82 14.28 14.78
C GLY A 125 -2.74 13.08 14.53
N PHE A 126 -2.32 12.08 13.75
CA PHE A 126 -3.07 10.83 13.62
C PHE A 126 -2.78 9.91 14.82
N ASP A 127 -3.82 9.58 15.58
CA ASP A 127 -3.73 8.66 16.72
C ASP A 127 -3.84 7.20 16.25
N GLY A 128 -2.71 6.64 15.85
CA GLY A 128 -2.62 5.25 15.40
C GLY A 128 -1.36 4.92 14.60
N LYS A 129 -1.12 3.61 14.39
CA LYS A 129 -0.04 3.16 13.51
C LYS A 129 -0.54 3.13 12.07
N ILE A 130 -0.08 4.07 11.25
CA ILE A 130 -0.42 4.15 9.81
C ILE A 130 -0.11 2.83 9.09
N VAL A 131 1.05 2.23 9.37
CA VAL A 131 1.46 0.93 8.79
C VAL A 131 0.47 -0.20 9.09
N ALA A 132 -0.25 -0.12 10.21
CA ALA A 132 -1.24 -1.13 10.58
C ALA A 132 -2.55 -1.00 9.81
N GLN A 133 -2.75 0.08 9.04
CA GLN A 133 -3.97 0.34 8.27
C GLN A 133 -4.02 -0.39 6.92
N GLY A 134 -3.01 -1.22 6.62
CA GLY A 134 -2.89 -1.96 5.37
C GLY A 134 -2.18 -1.16 4.26
N LYS A 135 -2.35 -1.61 3.03
CA LYS A 135 -1.76 -0.96 1.84
C LYS A 135 -2.40 0.41 1.64
N LEU A 136 -1.57 1.41 1.33
CA LEU A 136 -2.05 2.66 0.73
C LEU A 136 -2.45 2.35 -0.72
N LEU A 137 -3.70 2.65 -1.07
CA LEU A 137 -4.30 2.36 -2.37
C LEU A 137 -4.28 3.62 -3.25
N LEU A 138 -4.80 4.74 -2.72
CA LEU A 138 -4.84 6.03 -3.42
C LEU A 138 -4.48 7.17 -2.48
N GLN A 139 -3.97 8.27 -3.05
CA GLN A 139 -3.72 9.51 -2.31
C GLN A 139 -3.80 10.73 -3.21
N ASP A 140 -4.64 11.67 -2.83
CA ASP A 140 -5.02 12.76 -3.73
C ASP A 140 -5.54 13.97 -2.96
N THR A 141 -5.61 15.11 -3.65
CA THR A 141 -6.11 16.36 -3.06
C THR A 141 -7.51 16.66 -3.57
N PHE A 142 -8.44 16.90 -2.66
CA PHE A 142 -9.85 17.21 -2.94
C PHE A 142 -10.25 18.52 -2.29
N LEU A 143 -11.24 19.19 -2.88
CA LEU A 143 -12.01 20.21 -2.18
C LEU A 143 -13.15 19.49 -1.43
N VAL A 144 -13.08 19.47 -0.10
CA VAL A 144 -14.00 18.70 0.76
C VAL A 144 -15.00 19.63 1.43
N THR A 145 -16.29 19.28 1.33
CA THR A 145 -17.38 19.95 2.03
C THR A 145 -17.95 19.01 3.09
N ASP A 146 -17.95 19.47 4.32
CA ASP A 146 -18.55 18.78 5.46
C ASP A 146 -20.01 19.20 5.59
N GLN A 147 -20.95 18.26 5.55
CA GLN A 147 -22.39 18.54 5.65
C GLN A 147 -22.90 18.65 7.09
N ASP A 148 -22.07 18.38 8.11
CA ASP A 148 -22.52 18.19 9.50
C ASP A 148 -22.56 19.48 10.32
N THR A 149 -22.00 20.57 9.81
CA THR A 149 -22.09 21.89 10.46
C THR A 149 -23.23 22.69 9.84
N GLY A 150 -24.32 22.94 10.58
CA GLY A 150 -25.46 23.79 10.17
C GLY A 150 -25.14 25.27 9.87
N LEU A 151 -23.91 25.57 9.46
CA LEU A 151 -23.40 26.82 8.93
C LEU A 151 -23.14 26.65 7.43
N LEU A 152 -22.95 27.75 6.70
CA LEU A 152 -22.64 27.72 5.26
C LEU A 152 -21.53 26.70 4.93
N PRO A 153 -21.77 25.74 4.01
CA PRO A 153 -20.79 24.70 3.71
C PRO A 153 -19.50 25.33 3.18
N ARG A 154 -18.42 25.25 3.97
CA ARG A 154 -17.10 25.74 3.55
C ARG A 154 -16.29 24.60 2.97
N CYS A 155 -16.11 24.66 1.66
CA CYS A 155 -15.12 23.87 0.94
C CYS A 155 -13.72 24.12 1.50
N LYS A 156 -13.03 23.05 1.91
CA LYS A 156 -11.64 23.11 2.38
C LYS A 156 -10.79 22.15 1.57
N GLU A 157 -9.58 22.57 1.20
CA GLU A 157 -8.63 21.68 0.56
C GLU A 157 -8.16 20.62 1.57
N ARG A 158 -8.23 19.35 1.15
CA ARG A 158 -7.80 18.20 1.94
C ARG A 158 -6.98 17.25 1.10
N ARG A 159 -5.83 16.83 1.63
CA ARG A 159 -5.13 15.65 1.15
C ARG A 159 -5.79 14.43 1.79
N VAL A 160 -6.33 13.54 0.96
CA VAL A 160 -7.05 12.35 1.38
C VAL A 160 -6.21 11.12 1.05
N PHE A 161 -6.08 10.21 2.01
CA PHE A 161 -5.35 8.95 1.87
C PHE A 161 -6.33 7.78 2.02
N LEU A 162 -6.40 6.91 1.02
CA LEU A 162 -7.20 5.69 1.04
C LEU A 162 -6.31 4.49 1.35
N PHE A 163 -6.51 3.87 2.50
CA PHE A 163 -5.91 2.60 2.89
C PHE A 163 -6.94 1.48 2.84
N GLU A 164 -6.47 0.23 2.84
CA GLU A 164 -7.33 -0.97 2.91
C GLU A 164 -8.30 -0.95 4.12
N GLN A 165 -7.95 -0.29 5.22
CA GLN A 165 -8.76 -0.28 6.45
C GLN A 165 -9.34 1.10 6.83
N ILE A 166 -8.85 2.20 6.25
CA ILE A 166 -9.26 3.55 6.67
C ILE A 166 -9.08 4.57 5.55
N VAL A 167 -9.97 5.56 5.52
CA VAL A 167 -9.81 6.81 4.76
C VAL A 167 -9.38 7.90 5.73
N ILE A 168 -8.28 8.61 5.44
CA ILE A 168 -7.75 9.68 6.28
C ILE A 168 -7.83 11.01 5.53
N PHE A 169 -8.43 12.01 6.19
CA PHE A 169 -8.50 13.40 5.71
C PHE A 169 -7.46 14.23 6.44
N SER A 170 -6.67 15.00 5.69
CA SER A 170 -5.63 15.85 6.24
C SER A 170 -5.55 17.20 5.56
N GLU A 171 -5.05 18.20 6.28
CA GLU A 171 -4.75 19.52 5.79
C GLU A 171 -3.28 19.59 5.34
N PRO A 172 -2.99 19.97 4.08
CA PRO A 172 -1.62 20.25 3.66
C PRO A 172 -1.03 21.39 4.50
N LEU A 173 0.20 21.20 4.98
CA LEU A 173 0.94 22.24 5.72
C LEU A 173 1.93 22.95 4.80
N ASP A 174 2.14 24.23 5.05
CA ASP A 174 3.19 24.98 4.37
C ASP A 174 4.58 24.36 4.62
N LYS A 175 5.45 24.53 3.62
CA LYS A 175 6.83 24.05 3.68
C LYS A 175 7.59 24.76 4.81
N LYS A 176 7.89 24.04 5.89
CA LYS A 176 8.78 24.54 6.96
C LYS A 176 10.22 24.65 6.46
N LYS A 177 10.95 25.69 6.87
CA LYS A 177 12.40 25.83 6.62
C LYS A 177 13.13 24.56 7.09
N GLY A 178 13.96 23.98 6.23
CA GLY A 178 14.73 22.76 6.51
C GLY A 178 14.12 21.44 6.01
N PHE A 179 12.85 21.42 5.59
CA PHE A 179 12.22 20.23 5.01
C PHE A 179 12.04 20.37 3.49
N SER A 180 12.36 19.30 2.75
CA SER A 180 12.25 19.27 1.28
C SER A 180 10.81 19.30 0.76
N MET A 181 9.85 18.74 1.51
CA MET A 181 8.44 18.57 1.12
C MET A 181 7.47 19.02 2.23
N PRO A 182 6.26 19.51 1.89
CA PRO A 182 5.23 19.89 2.86
C PRO A 182 4.77 18.70 3.72
N GLY A 183 4.32 18.99 4.94
CA GLY A 183 3.74 18.00 5.85
C GLY A 183 2.21 17.93 5.73
N PHE A 184 1.58 17.05 6.50
CA PHE A 184 0.12 16.94 6.55
C PHE A 184 -0.34 16.96 8.01
N LEU A 185 -1.44 17.66 8.30
CA LEU A 185 -2.07 17.65 9.62
C LEU A 185 -3.39 16.88 9.56
N PHE A 186 -3.51 15.84 10.37
CA PHE A 186 -4.74 15.05 10.50
C PHE A 186 -5.95 15.93 10.84
N LYS A 187 -7.11 15.62 10.24
CA LYS A 187 -8.39 16.25 10.54
C LYS A 187 -9.46 15.24 10.93
N ASN A 188 -9.77 14.30 10.04
CA ASN A 188 -10.82 13.30 10.23
C ASN A 188 -10.40 11.96 9.62
N SER A 189 -11.10 10.89 9.98
CA SER A 189 -10.95 9.58 9.35
C SER A 189 -12.23 8.77 9.37
N ILE A 190 -12.40 7.91 8.36
CA ILE A 190 -13.51 6.96 8.27
C ILE A 190 -12.92 5.56 8.17
N LYS A 191 -13.23 4.68 9.13
CA LYS A 191 -12.85 3.28 9.01
C LYS A 191 -13.67 2.65 7.91
N VAL A 192 -13.05 1.79 7.09
CA VAL A 192 -13.76 1.14 5.97
C VAL A 192 -14.95 0.33 6.48
N SER A 193 -14.88 -0.23 7.70
CA SER A 193 -15.99 -0.96 8.34
C SER A 193 -17.26 -0.12 8.57
N CYS A 194 -17.16 1.21 8.55
CA CYS A 194 -18.29 2.12 8.70
C CYS A 194 -18.43 3.08 7.50
N LEU A 195 -17.74 2.81 6.40
CA LEU A 195 -17.72 3.64 5.21
C LEU A 195 -18.92 3.32 4.31
N CYS A 196 -19.61 4.36 3.86
CA CYS A 196 -20.59 4.29 2.78
C CYS A 196 -20.18 5.24 1.65
N LEU A 197 -20.37 4.80 0.41
CA LEU A 197 -20.06 5.57 -0.80
C LEU A 197 -21.37 6.02 -1.48
N GLU A 198 -21.47 7.30 -1.80
CA GLU A 198 -22.48 7.86 -2.69
C GLU A 198 -21.77 8.36 -3.96
N GLU A 199 -21.99 7.68 -5.08
CA GLU A 199 -21.27 7.95 -6.32
C GLU A 199 -21.73 9.24 -7.01
N ASN A 200 -23.03 9.53 -6.99
CA ASN A 200 -23.62 10.62 -7.76
C ASN A 200 -24.11 11.73 -6.82
N VAL A 201 -23.35 12.82 -6.75
CA VAL A 201 -23.69 14.02 -5.96
C VAL A 201 -23.94 15.18 -6.92
N ASP A 202 -25.08 15.84 -6.81
CA ASP A 202 -25.50 16.99 -7.64
C ASP A 202 -25.47 16.75 -9.17
N ASN A 203 -25.40 15.48 -9.63
CA ASN A 203 -25.08 15.11 -11.01
C ASN A 203 -23.76 15.70 -11.55
N ASP A 204 -22.82 16.01 -10.65
CA ASP A 204 -21.50 16.55 -11.01
C ASP A 204 -20.51 15.40 -11.28
N PRO A 205 -19.89 15.34 -12.48
CA PRO A 205 -18.98 14.26 -12.87
C PRO A 205 -17.64 14.27 -12.12
N CYS A 206 -17.40 15.26 -11.26
CA CYS A 206 -16.22 15.40 -10.42
C CYS A 206 -16.51 15.25 -8.92
N LYS A 207 -17.77 15.06 -8.50
CA LYS A 207 -18.13 14.89 -7.08
C LYS A 207 -18.58 13.48 -6.73
N PHE A 208 -18.27 13.08 -5.50
CA PHE A 208 -18.81 11.90 -4.82
C PHE A 208 -18.82 12.18 -3.31
N ALA A 209 -19.57 11.41 -2.53
CA ALA A 209 -19.59 11.57 -1.08
C ALA A 209 -19.20 10.29 -0.34
N LEU A 210 -18.51 10.48 0.79
CA LEU A 210 -18.18 9.43 1.74
C LEU A 210 -18.88 9.72 3.04
N THR A 211 -19.64 8.74 3.53
CA THR A 211 -20.36 8.84 4.79
C THR A 211 -19.78 7.86 5.80
N SER A 212 -19.48 8.35 6.99
CA SER A 212 -19.14 7.54 8.16
C SER A 212 -20.41 7.26 8.95
N ARG A 213 -20.78 5.99 9.12
CA ARG A 213 -21.91 5.59 9.95
C ARG A 213 -21.42 4.82 11.18
N MET A 214 -21.24 5.51 12.30
CA MET A 214 -20.78 4.89 13.54
C MET A 214 -21.85 5.01 14.63
N GLY A 215 -22.65 3.96 14.80
CA GLY A 215 -23.83 4.01 15.67
C GLY A 215 -24.85 5.02 15.15
N ASP A 216 -25.25 5.95 16.01
CA ASP A 216 -26.22 7.01 15.68
C ASP A 216 -25.56 8.27 15.04
N VAL A 217 -24.23 8.33 15.01
CA VAL A 217 -23.48 9.45 14.42
C VAL A 217 -23.25 9.19 12.93
N THR A 218 -23.67 10.14 12.10
CA THR A 218 -23.51 10.11 10.64
C THR A 218 -22.80 11.37 10.17
N GLU A 219 -21.56 11.22 9.69
CA GLU A 219 -20.79 12.33 9.11
C GLU A 219 -20.66 12.13 7.60
N THR A 220 -21.02 13.13 6.79
CA THR A 220 -20.92 13.06 5.32
C THR A 220 -19.95 14.09 4.77
N PHE A 221 -18.99 13.61 3.98
CA PHE A 221 -17.98 14.40 3.31
C PHE A 221 -18.22 14.36 1.80
N VAL A 222 -18.50 15.50 1.19
CA VAL A 222 -18.55 15.62 -0.28
C VAL A 222 -17.16 15.96 -0.78
N LEU A 223 -16.59 15.10 -1.63
CA LEU A 223 -15.28 15.27 -2.24
C LEU A 223 -15.43 15.75 -3.67
N HIS A 224 -14.84 16.91 -3.98
CA HIS A 224 -14.73 17.43 -5.32
C HIS A 224 -13.31 17.17 -5.85
N SER A 225 -13.22 16.29 -6.84
CA SER A 225 -12.00 15.89 -7.54
C SER A 225 -11.56 16.94 -8.56
N ALA A 226 -10.28 16.92 -8.94
CA ALA A 226 -9.75 17.83 -9.96
C ALA A 226 -10.23 17.48 -11.39
N ASN A 227 -10.61 16.23 -11.64
CA ASN A 227 -11.11 15.77 -12.93
C ASN A 227 -11.95 14.48 -12.78
N PRO A 228 -12.80 14.14 -13.78
CA PRO A 228 -13.68 12.96 -13.70
C PRO A 228 -12.92 11.62 -13.62
N GLY A 229 -11.75 11.51 -14.24
CA GLY A 229 -10.97 10.27 -14.24
C GLY A 229 -10.46 9.92 -12.84
N MET A 230 -10.05 10.93 -12.08
CA MET A 230 -9.68 10.80 -10.67
C MET A 230 -10.87 10.33 -9.82
N ARG A 231 -12.06 10.93 -9.99
CA ARG A 231 -13.28 10.45 -9.31
C ARG A 231 -13.57 8.98 -9.64
N GLN A 232 -13.52 8.61 -10.92
CA GLN A 232 -13.81 7.24 -11.35
C GLN A 232 -12.84 6.23 -10.72
N LEU A 233 -11.55 6.55 -10.67
CA LEU A 233 -10.54 5.71 -10.03
C LEU A 233 -10.81 5.53 -8.53
N TRP A 234 -11.16 6.61 -7.83
CA TRP A 234 -11.49 6.57 -6.40
C TRP A 234 -12.75 5.75 -6.12
N ILE A 235 -13.82 5.94 -6.90
CA ILE A 235 -15.05 5.16 -6.79
C ILE A 235 -14.76 3.67 -7.03
N HIS A 236 -13.99 3.35 -8.06
CA HIS A 236 -13.62 1.97 -8.38
C HIS A 236 -12.88 1.29 -7.22
N GLU A 237 -11.82 1.91 -6.70
CA GLU A 237 -11.03 1.36 -5.60
C GLU A 237 -11.86 1.22 -4.31
N ILE A 238 -12.69 2.21 -3.97
CA ILE A 238 -13.55 2.13 -2.78
C ILE A 238 -14.57 0.99 -2.92
N ASN A 239 -15.21 0.84 -4.09
CA ASN A 239 -16.14 -0.24 -4.35
C ASN A 239 -15.46 -1.62 -4.23
N GLN A 240 -14.23 -1.78 -4.74
CA GLN A 240 -13.47 -3.02 -4.58
C GLN A 240 -13.23 -3.36 -3.09
N ILE A 241 -12.90 -2.37 -2.26
CA ILE A 241 -12.70 -2.59 -0.83
C ILE A 241 -14.02 -2.98 -0.13
N LEU A 242 -15.10 -2.24 -0.41
CA LEU A 242 -16.42 -2.50 0.19
C LEU A 242 -16.97 -3.87 -0.23
N GLU A 243 -16.77 -4.26 -1.49
CA GLU A 243 -17.14 -5.59 -1.98
C GLU A 243 -16.34 -6.69 -1.28
N ASN A 244 -15.02 -6.51 -1.13
CA ASN A 244 -14.19 -7.45 -0.39
C ASN A 244 -14.64 -7.61 1.08
N GLN A 245 -14.99 -6.50 1.74
CA GLN A 245 -15.55 -6.57 3.10
C GLN A 245 -16.89 -7.29 3.15
N ARG A 246 -17.80 -6.99 2.22
CA ARG A 246 -19.10 -7.67 2.13
C ARG A 246 -18.93 -9.18 1.91
N ASN A 247 -18.05 -9.56 1.00
CA ASN A 247 -17.76 -10.97 0.71
C ASN A 247 -17.17 -11.69 1.93
N PHE A 248 -16.28 -11.02 2.67
CA PHE A 248 -15.74 -11.56 3.92
C PHE A 248 -16.82 -11.71 5.01
N LEU A 249 -17.70 -10.73 5.19
CA LEU A 249 -18.80 -10.80 6.16
C LEU A 249 -19.78 -11.92 5.79
N ASN A 250 -20.14 -12.06 4.52
CA ASN A 250 -20.97 -13.16 4.03
C ASN A 250 -20.33 -14.53 4.27
N ALA A 251 -19.00 -14.63 4.14
CA ALA A 251 -18.27 -15.86 4.46
C ALA A 251 -18.31 -16.19 5.97
N LEU A 252 -18.39 -15.20 6.85
CA LEU A 252 -18.50 -15.42 8.30
C LEU A 252 -19.91 -15.81 8.74
N THR A 253 -20.94 -15.30 8.05
CA THR A 253 -22.35 -15.63 8.36
C THR A 253 -22.76 -16.98 7.77
N SER A 254 -22.19 -17.39 6.63
CA SER A 254 -22.44 -18.68 5.98
C SER A 254 -21.14 -19.45 5.64
N PRO A 255 -20.34 -19.87 6.64
CA PRO A 255 -19.01 -20.44 6.42
C PRO A 255 -19.00 -21.76 5.64
N ILE A 256 -20.03 -22.60 5.82
CA ILE A 256 -20.15 -23.90 5.13
C ILE A 256 -20.38 -23.71 3.61
N GLU A 257 -21.20 -22.72 3.26
CA GLU A 257 -21.55 -22.42 1.87
C GLU A 257 -20.40 -21.75 1.12
N TYR A 258 -19.71 -20.82 1.79
CA TYR A 258 -18.51 -20.18 1.26
C TYR A 258 -17.39 -21.21 0.99
N GLN A 259 -17.16 -22.12 1.92
CA GLN A 259 -16.19 -23.20 1.72
C GLN A 259 -16.59 -24.14 0.58
N LYS A 260 -17.86 -24.53 0.45
CA LYS A 260 -18.34 -25.37 -0.68
C LYS A 260 -18.12 -24.71 -2.04
N ASN A 261 -18.42 -23.42 -2.18
CA ASN A 261 -18.25 -22.69 -3.44
C ASN A 261 -16.78 -22.49 -3.83
N HIS A 262 -15.85 -22.47 -2.87
CA HIS A 262 -14.41 -22.32 -3.13
C HIS A 262 -13.66 -23.67 -3.18
N SER A 263 -14.29 -24.77 -2.76
CA SER A 263 -13.72 -26.13 -2.87
C SER A 263 -14.18 -26.88 -4.11
N SER A 264 -15.28 -26.46 -4.76
CA SER A 264 -15.78 -27.03 -6.02
C SER A 264 -15.02 -26.59 -7.29
N GLY A 265 -14.08 -25.65 -7.18
CA GLY A 265 -13.24 -25.19 -8.29
C GLY A 265 -11.96 -25.99 -8.54
N GLY A 266 -11.65 -27.00 -7.72
CA GLY A 266 -10.41 -27.77 -7.80
C GLY A 266 -10.57 -29.21 -7.36
N GLY A 267 -11.17 -30.05 -8.20
CA GLY A 267 -11.34 -31.48 -7.87
C GLY A 267 -12.02 -32.27 -8.98
N GLY A 268 -11.19 -32.89 -9.83
CA GLY A 268 -11.55 -33.59 -11.07
C GLY A 268 -12.73 -34.56 -11.05
N SER A 269 -13.45 -34.58 -12.17
CA SER A 269 -14.17 -35.76 -12.64
C SER A 269 -13.17 -36.74 -13.25
N SER A 270 -12.63 -37.62 -12.42
CA SER A 270 -12.02 -38.87 -12.87
C SER A 270 -12.65 -40.00 -12.06
N LYS A 271 -13.40 -40.87 -12.76
CA LYS A 271 -13.88 -42.23 -12.41
C LYS A 271 -14.89 -42.60 -13.50
N ARG A 272 -14.92 -43.78 -14.12
CA ARG A 272 -14.19 -45.05 -13.95
C ARG A 272 -14.51 -45.88 -15.20
N LEU A 273 -13.50 -46.40 -15.89
CA LEU A 273 -13.65 -47.62 -16.69
C LEU A 273 -13.69 -48.79 -15.69
N ASN A 274 -14.80 -49.53 -15.67
CA ASN A 274 -14.81 -50.90 -15.16
C ASN A 274 -14.91 -51.83 -16.37
N GLN A 275 -13.90 -52.67 -16.55
CA GLN A 275 -13.92 -53.83 -17.41
C GLN A 275 -14.77 -54.93 -16.77
N SER A 276 -15.61 -55.55 -17.59
CA SER A 276 -15.79 -57.00 -17.73
C SER A 276 -16.66 -57.25 -18.95
#